data_AF-A0A8B7VQ07-F1
#
_entry.id   AF-A0A8B7VQ07-F1
#
_cell.length_a   1.000
_cell.length_b   1.000
_cell.length_c   1.000
_cell.angle_alpha   90.00
_cell.angle_beta   90.00
_cell.angle_gamma   90.00
#
_symmetry.space_group_name_H-M   'P 1'
#
loop_
_entity.id
_entity.type
_entity.pdbx_description
1 polymer ?
#
loop_
_entity_poly.entity_id
_entity_poly.type
_entity_poly.pdbx_seq_one_letter_code
_entity_poly.pdbx_strand_id
1 'polypeptide(L)'
;MNWHVIISGLIVVVLKVVGMTLFLLYFSQIFGLSNDSFTPTRSYGTVCPKDWDFHQGRCFFLSTFESSWSNSRDDCAMKGSTLAIVDTLEKLVRSQE
;
A
#
# COMPACT_ATOMS: atom_id res chain seq x y z
N MET A 1 -50.46 15.05 -25.06
CA MET A 1 -49.03 15.01 -24.68
C MET A 1 -48.94 14.54 -23.25
N ASN A 2 -48.37 13.37 -23.01
CA ASN A 2 -48.55 12.62 -21.77
C ASN A 2 -47.61 13.19 -20.68
N TRP A 3 -48.02 14.32 -20.09
CA TRP A 3 -47.28 15.08 -19.08
C TRP A 3 -46.75 14.22 -17.92
N HIS A 4 -47.50 13.19 -17.51
CA HIS A 4 -47.08 12.22 -16.50
C HIS A 4 -45.84 11.39 -16.91
N VAL A 5 -45.69 11.05 -18.19
CA VAL A 5 -44.53 10.31 -18.70
C VAL A 5 -43.29 11.20 -18.67
N ILE A 6 -43.46 12.50 -18.95
CA ILE A 6 -42.37 13.49 -18.90
C ILE A 6 -41.91 13.68 -17.44
N ILE A 7 -42.84 13.88 -16.50
CA ILE A 7 -42.52 14.02 -15.07
C ILE A 7 -41.82 12.76 -14.56
N SER A 8 -42.36 11.59 -14.88
CA SER A 8 -41.77 10.31 -14.46
C SER A 8 -40.36 10.12 -15.00
N GLY A 9 -40.13 10.45 -16.28
CA GLY A 9 -38.80 10.42 -16.89
C GLY A 9 -37.81 11.36 -16.21
N LEU A 10 -38.22 12.60 -15.93
CA LEU A 10 -37.36 13.58 -15.24
C LEU A 10 -36.96 13.11 -13.84
N ILE A 11 -37.88 12.54 -13.06
CA ILE A 11 -37.60 12.03 -11.72
C ILE A 11 -36.55 10.90 -11.78
N VAL A 12 -36.71 9.95 -12.72
CA VAL A 12 -35.76 8.84 -12.88
C VAL A 12 -34.37 9.35 -13.27
N VAL A 13 -34.29 10.32 -14.18
CA VAL A 13 -33.02 10.94 -14.57
C VAL A 13 -32.35 11.62 -13.38
N VAL A 14 -33.10 12.41 -12.60
CA VAL A 14 -32.58 13.07 -11.40
C VAL A 14 -32.06 12.05 -10.39
N LEU A 15 -32.81 10.98 -10.11
CA LEU A 15 -32.37 9.92 -9.19
C LEU A 15 -31.08 9.24 -9.64
N LYS A 16 -30.92 8.99 -10.95
CA LYS A 16 -29.70 8.40 -11.49
C LYS A 16 -28.51 9.34 -11.41
N VAL A 17 -28.69 10.63 -11.75
CA VAL A 17 -27.62 11.63 -11.65
C VAL A 17 -27.16 11.77 -10.20
N VAL A 18 -28.10 11.93 -9.27
CA VAL A 18 -27.80 12.02 -7.83
C VAL A 18 -27.09 10.75 -7.34
N GLY A 19 -27.60 9.57 -7.68
CA GLY A 19 -26.98 8.29 -7.31
C GLY A 19 -25.56 8.12 -7.86
N MET A 20 -25.33 8.45 -9.14
CA MET A 20 -24.01 8.38 -9.75
C MET A 20 -23.03 9.37 -9.12
N THR A 21 -23.47 10.61 -8.85
CA THR A 21 -22.61 11.59 -8.16
C THR A 21 -22.22 11.15 -6.76
N LEU A 22 -23.18 10.63 -5.97
CA LEU A 22 -22.91 10.10 -4.63
C LEU A 22 -22.00 8.88 -4.67
N PHE A 23 -22.22 7.96 -5.62
CA PHE A 23 -21.38 6.79 -5.79
C PHE A 23 -19.94 7.18 -6.16
N LEU A 24 -19.75 8.11 -7.09
CA LEU A 24 -18.41 8.59 -7.45
C LEU A 24 -17.73 9.29 -6.26
N LEU A 25 -18.44 10.15 -5.52
CA LEU A 25 -17.90 10.81 -4.33
C LEU A 25 -17.53 9.80 -3.25
N TYR A 26 -18.40 8.85 -2.95
CA TYR A 26 -18.16 7.83 -1.92
C TYR A 26 -17.08 6.82 -2.33
N PHE A 27 -17.11 6.32 -3.56
CA PHE A 27 -16.09 5.43 -4.10
C PHE A 27 -14.73 6.12 -4.15
N SER A 28 -14.69 7.41 -4.50
CA SER A 28 -13.46 8.20 -4.43
C SER A 28 -12.95 8.43 -3.01
N GLN A 29 -13.77 8.30 -1.97
CA GLN A 29 -13.30 8.30 -0.57
C GLN A 29 -12.75 6.94 -0.15
N ILE A 30 -13.23 5.84 -0.74
CA ILE A 30 -12.74 4.48 -0.45
C ILE A 30 -11.42 4.21 -1.20
N PHE A 31 -11.31 4.65 -2.46
CA PHE A 31 -10.15 4.41 -3.33
C PHE A 31 -9.25 5.63 -3.55
N GLY A 32 -9.71 6.83 -3.22
CA GLY A 32 -8.97 8.08 -3.42
C GLY A 32 -8.46 8.64 -2.10
N LEU A 33 -7.13 8.82 -2.06
CA LEU A 33 -6.34 9.39 -0.96
C LEU A 33 -5.98 8.42 0.16
N SER A 34 -5.37 7.28 -0.20
CA SER A 34 -4.03 7.10 0.35
C SER A 34 -3.14 8.19 -0.25
N ASN A 35 -3.15 9.39 0.36
CA ASN A 35 -2.06 10.35 0.24
C ASN A 35 -0.83 9.74 0.92
N ASP A 36 -0.34 8.63 0.38
CA ASP A 36 1.09 8.44 0.42
C ASP A 36 1.62 9.54 -0.47
N SER A 37 2.16 10.57 0.16
CA SER A 37 2.96 11.57 -0.49
C SER A 37 4.16 10.86 -1.10
N PHE A 38 3.95 10.20 -2.23
CA PHE A 38 4.99 9.84 -3.18
C PHE A 38 5.55 11.16 -3.70
N THR A 39 6.41 11.75 -2.91
CA THR A 39 7.57 12.47 -3.45
C THR A 39 8.09 11.61 -4.60
N PRO A 40 8.28 12.15 -5.81
CA PRO A 40 8.92 11.42 -6.88
C PRO A 40 10.41 11.34 -6.54
N THR A 41 10.75 10.59 -5.49
CA THR A 41 12.09 10.10 -5.30
C THR A 41 12.24 8.98 -6.31
N ARG A 42 12.61 9.39 -7.53
CA ARG A 42 13.32 8.58 -8.52
C ARG A 42 12.68 7.20 -8.77
N SER A 43 12.03 7.05 -9.91
CA SER A 43 11.62 5.76 -10.47
C SER A 43 12.80 4.78 -10.50
N TYR A 44 12.99 4.06 -9.40
CA TYR A 44 13.54 2.72 -9.36
C TYR A 44 12.33 1.87 -9.08
N GLY A 45 12.02 0.94 -9.99
CA GLY A 45 10.98 -0.05 -9.76
C GLY A 45 11.16 -0.70 -8.38
N THR A 46 10.08 -1.27 -7.88
CA THR A 46 9.96 -2.14 -6.70
C THR A 46 10.91 -3.34 -6.74
N VAL A 47 12.22 -3.08 -6.82
CA VAL A 47 13.29 -4.04 -6.97
C VAL A 47 14.16 -3.82 -5.75
N CYS A 48 14.10 -4.78 -4.83
CA CYS A 48 15.00 -4.78 -3.70
C CYS A 48 16.45 -4.86 -4.18
N PRO A 49 17.43 -4.39 -3.38
CA PRO A 49 18.83 -4.58 -3.71
C PRO A 49 19.13 -6.07 -3.94
N LYS A 50 20.21 -6.35 -4.66
CA LYS A 50 20.62 -7.73 -4.90
C LYS A 50 20.77 -8.47 -3.57
N ASP A 51 20.23 -9.69 -3.49
CA ASP A 51 20.24 -10.56 -2.30
C ASP A 51 19.34 -10.08 -1.15
N TRP A 52 18.31 -9.30 -1.46
CA TRP A 52 17.26 -8.87 -0.52
C TRP A 52 15.89 -9.37 -0.96
N ASP A 53 15.10 -9.81 0.01
CA ASP A 53 13.76 -10.33 -0.21
C ASP A 53 12.69 -9.23 -0.12
N PHE A 54 11.82 -9.16 -1.12
CA PHE A 54 10.68 -8.25 -1.11
C PHE A 54 9.48 -8.87 -0.39
N HIS A 55 8.98 -8.20 0.63
CA HIS A 55 7.78 -8.62 1.34
C HIS A 55 7.00 -7.45 1.93
N GLN A 56 5.67 -7.43 1.72
CA GLN A 56 4.76 -6.40 2.25
C GLN A 56 5.24 -4.96 1.99
N GLY A 57 5.76 -4.69 0.79
CA GLY A 57 6.24 -3.35 0.43
C GLY A 57 7.60 -2.96 1.02
N ARG A 58 8.31 -3.89 1.66
CA ARG A 58 9.63 -3.67 2.28
C ARG A 58 10.64 -4.70 1.79
N CYS A 59 11.92 -4.34 1.86
CA CYS A 59 13.03 -5.23 1.53
C CYS A 59 13.71 -5.71 2.82
N PHE A 60 13.98 -7.01 2.89
CA PHE A 60 14.62 -7.65 4.03
C PHE A 60 15.91 -8.33 3.58
N PHE A 61 16.95 -8.21 4.40
CA PHE A 61 18.20 -8.93 4.23
C PHE A 61 18.42 -9.81 5.45
N LEU A 62 18.63 -11.10 5.22
CA LEU A 62 18.98 -12.05 6.26
C LEU A 62 20.49 -12.31 6.20
N SER A 63 21.19 -12.01 7.30
CA SER A 63 22.59 -12.38 7.43
C SER A 63 22.71 -13.90 7.51
N THR A 64 23.60 -14.48 6.70
CA THR A 64 23.94 -15.92 6.76
C THR A 64 24.80 -16.27 7.97
N PHE A 65 25.31 -15.28 8.69
CA PHE A 65 26.18 -15.45 9.85
C PHE A 65 25.50 -14.91 11.11
N GLU A 66 25.58 -15.69 12.19
CA GLU A 66 25.18 -15.24 13.51
C GLU A 66 26.15 -14.16 14.01
N SER A 67 25.60 -13.16 14.70
CA SER A 67 26.36 -12.04 15.23
C SER A 67 25.67 -11.47 16.46
N SER A 68 26.44 -10.79 17.32
CA SER A 68 25.86 -10.07 18.44
C SER A 68 24.86 -9.03 17.93
N TRP A 69 23.84 -8.73 18.71
CA TRP A 69 22.80 -7.78 18.32
C TRP A 69 23.36 -6.40 17.93
N SER A 70 24.42 -5.94 18.60
CA SER A 70 25.08 -4.66 18.26
C SER A 70 25.73 -4.75 16.89
N ASN A 71 26.49 -5.81 16.63
CA ASN A 71 27.16 -6.00 15.34
C ASN A 71 26.14 -6.12 14.19
N SER A 72 25.04 -6.85 14.39
CA SER A 72 23.97 -6.98 13.39
C SER A 72 23.29 -5.65 13.09
N ARG A 73 23.09 -4.81 14.13
CA ARG A 73 22.57 -3.46 13.97
C ARG A 73 23.52 -2.59 13.15
N ASP A 74 24.81 -2.63 13.46
CA ASP A 74 25.82 -1.82 12.79
C ASP A 74 26.03 -2.27 11.33
N ASP A 75 25.97 -3.57 11.04
CA ASP A 75 26.01 -4.10 9.67
C ASP A 75 24.79 -3.65 8.85
N CYS A 76 23.58 -3.70 9.42
CA CYS A 76 22.39 -3.15 8.75
C CYS A 76 22.56 -1.66 8.44
N ALA A 77 23.05 -0.88 9.41
CA ALA A 77 23.29 0.55 9.24
C ALA A 77 24.32 0.83 8.13
N MET A 78 25.38 0.01 8.05
CA MET A 78 26.40 0.09 7.00
C MET A 78 25.83 -0.19 5.60
N LYS A 79 24.80 -1.05 5.50
CA LYS A 79 24.06 -1.32 4.26
C LYS A 79 22.96 -0.29 3.94
N GLY A 80 22.85 0.79 4.74
CA GLY A 80 21.82 1.81 4.56
C GLY A 80 20.42 1.35 5.00
N SER A 81 20.33 0.38 5.90
CA SER A 81 19.08 -0.14 6.45
C SER A 81 19.06 -0.13 7.97
N THR A 82 17.99 -0.68 8.53
CA THR A 82 17.78 -0.83 9.97
C THR A 82 17.60 -2.31 10.30
N LEU A 83 18.13 -2.75 11.44
CA LEU A 83 17.91 -4.10 11.94
C LEU A 83 16.40 -4.40 12.02
N ALA A 84 15.99 -5.51 11.40
CA ALA A 84 14.58 -5.90 11.35
C ALA A 84 14.07 -6.25 12.76
N ILE A 85 12.91 -5.70 13.11
CA ILE A 85 12.21 -6.06 14.35
C ILE A 85 11.27 -7.21 14.03
N VAL A 86 11.50 -8.32 14.72
CA VAL A 86 10.70 -9.54 14.63
C VAL A 86 9.73 -9.54 15.81
N ASP A 87 8.54 -8.98 15.60
CA ASP A 87 7.49 -8.80 16.60
C ASP A 87 6.24 -9.66 16.33
N THR A 88 6.19 -10.38 15.21
CA THR A 88 5.08 -11.26 14.83
C THR A 88 5.55 -12.69 14.58
N LEU A 89 4.65 -13.65 14.81
CA LEU A 89 4.92 -15.07 14.55
C LEU A 89 5.26 -15.34 13.08
N GLU A 90 4.59 -14.66 12.14
CA GLU A 90 4.89 -14.76 10.71
C GLU A 90 6.35 -14.38 10.39
N LYS A 91 6.86 -13.30 11.00
CA LYS A 91 8.25 -12.86 10.83
C LYS A 91 9.24 -13.82 11.48
N LEU A 92 8.86 -14.47 12.60
CA LEU A 92 9.68 -15.48 13.26
C LEU A 92 9.84 -16.73 12.40
N VAL A 93 8.75 -17.24 11.82
CA VAL A 93 8.79 -18.47 10.99
C VAL A 93 9.73 -18.30 9.80
N ARG A 94 9.70 -17.15 9.12
CA ARG A 94 10.59 -16.89 7.97
C ARG A 94 12.07 -16.76 8.36
N SER A 95 12.38 -16.35 9.59
CA SER A 95 13.78 -16.27 10.04
C SER A 95 14.43 -17.63 10.31
N GLN A 96 13.65 -18.73 10.28
CA GLN A 96 14.08 -20.08 10.63
C GLN A 96 14.15 -21.03 9.41
N GLU A 97 13.78 -20.57 8.21
CA GLU A 97 13.97 -21.28 6.93
C GLU A 97 15.31 -20.90 6.29
#